data_AF-A0A2D7MBU1-F1
#
_entry.id   AF-A0A2D7MBU1-F1
#
_cell.length_a   1.000
_cell.length_b   1.000
_cell.length_c   1.000
_cell.angle_alpha   90.00
_cell.angle_beta   90.00
_cell.angle_gamma   90.00
#
_symmetry.space_group_name_H-M   'P 1'
#
loop_
_entity.id
_entity.type
_entity.pdbx_description
1 polymer ?
#
loop_
_entity_poly.entity_id
_entity_poly.type
_entity_poly.pdbx_seq_one_letter_code
_entity_poly.pdbx_strand_id
1 'polypeptide(L)'
;EDSDANIIVAQQNGKDNYAEVYAEYYSDKNVVALRQSGKDNYAITFARNKADKNFLAVSQSGDSNKSTAFIVRKSDKNLALVQQVGTKNKSRLRVRGNSDKNSLIVSQNGQKNKAINKVVEDSNKNSIFTMQQGSQHWSNNLIDAQSDMNAITTQQYGMGHSSNVTISSANMNTVSVMQSGM
;
A
#
# COMPACT_ATOMS: atom_id res chain seq x y z
N GLU A 1 4.43 -27.31 -0.56
CA GLU A 1 3.59 -26.33 -1.27
C GLU A 1 4.56 -25.23 -1.64
N ASP A 2 5.03 -25.25 -2.87
CA ASP A 2 6.31 -24.63 -3.17
C ASP A 2 6.06 -23.30 -3.89
N SER A 3 6.81 -22.27 -3.49
CA SER A 3 6.81 -20.93 -4.05
C SER A 3 8.20 -20.69 -4.64
N ASP A 4 8.29 -20.32 -5.91
CA ASP A 4 9.54 -20.28 -6.65
C ASP A 4 9.96 -18.87 -7.09
N ALA A 5 11.28 -18.66 -7.19
CA ALA A 5 11.89 -17.45 -7.74
C ALA A 5 11.47 -16.13 -7.06
N ASN A 6 11.14 -16.17 -5.77
CA ASN A 6 10.84 -14.97 -4.99
C ASN A 6 12.11 -14.28 -4.51
N ILE A 7 12.12 -12.94 -4.53
CA ILE A 7 13.16 -12.10 -3.96
C ILE A 7 12.60 -11.43 -2.72
N ILE A 8 13.17 -11.73 -1.56
CA ILE A 8 12.77 -11.14 -0.28
C ILE A 8 13.95 -10.39 0.31
N VAL A 9 13.76 -9.11 0.60
CA VAL A 9 14.80 -8.24 1.18
C VAL A 9 14.22 -7.52 2.38
N ALA A 10 14.87 -7.62 3.53
CA ALA A 10 14.57 -6.81 4.70
C ALA A 10 15.83 -6.15 5.24
N GLN A 11 15.77 -4.85 5.47
CA GLN A 11 16.84 -4.08 6.10
C GLN A 11 16.25 -3.21 7.21
N GLN A 12 16.83 -3.27 8.40
CA GLN A 12 16.43 -2.46 9.54
C GLN A 12 17.65 -1.77 10.14
N ASN A 13 17.60 -0.44 10.24
CA ASN A 13 18.65 0.37 10.85
C ASN A 13 18.06 1.18 12.02
N GLY A 14 18.46 0.89 13.26
CA GLY A 14 17.96 1.61 14.44
C GLY A 14 17.50 0.65 15.52
N LYS A 15 16.56 1.08 16.37
CA LYS A 15 16.17 0.34 17.59
C LYS A 15 14.70 -0.08 17.53
N ASP A 16 14.42 -1.28 18.03
CA ASP A 16 13.04 -1.77 18.25
C ASP A 16 12.14 -1.76 16.99
N ASN A 17 12.74 -1.86 15.81
CA ASN A 17 11.99 -1.99 14.57
C ASN A 17 11.53 -3.45 14.40
N TYR A 18 10.31 -3.64 13.88
CA TYR A 18 9.73 -4.93 13.54
C TYR A 18 9.41 -5.01 12.04
N ALA A 19 9.83 -6.10 11.42
CA ALA A 19 9.64 -6.40 10.01
C ALA A 19 9.21 -7.85 9.82
N GLU A 20 8.16 -8.05 9.02
CA GLU A 20 7.73 -9.37 8.56
C GLU A 20 7.59 -9.33 7.03
N VAL A 21 8.32 -10.21 6.33
CA VAL A 21 8.34 -10.28 4.86
C VAL A 21 8.30 -11.73 4.39
N TYR A 22 7.35 -12.06 3.50
CA TYR A 22 7.22 -13.42 2.99
C TYR A 22 6.46 -13.51 1.66
N ALA A 23 6.71 -14.60 0.93
CA ALA A 23 5.97 -15.03 -0.25
C ALA A 23 5.66 -16.53 -0.15
N GLU A 24 4.39 -16.91 -0.04
CA GLU A 24 3.98 -18.28 0.37
C GLU A 24 2.79 -18.83 -0.41
N TYR A 25 2.52 -20.13 -0.27
CA TYR A 25 1.36 -20.81 -0.83
C TYR A 25 1.27 -20.67 -2.36
N TYR A 26 2.25 -21.24 -3.07
CA TYR A 26 2.33 -21.25 -4.54
C TYR A 26 2.42 -19.86 -5.17
N SER A 27 3.13 -18.93 -4.50
CA SER A 27 3.24 -17.54 -4.96
C SER A 27 4.62 -17.31 -5.54
N ASP A 28 4.72 -17.20 -6.85
CA ASP A 28 5.98 -17.23 -7.58
C ASP A 28 6.42 -15.84 -8.07
N LYS A 29 7.73 -15.65 -8.21
CA LYS A 29 8.35 -14.48 -8.87
C LYS A 29 7.96 -13.14 -8.23
N ASN A 30 7.67 -13.14 -6.94
CA ASN A 30 7.38 -11.92 -6.20
C ASN A 30 8.67 -11.24 -5.74
N VAL A 31 8.64 -9.92 -5.72
CA VAL A 31 9.65 -9.10 -5.04
C VAL A 31 8.99 -8.48 -3.81
N VAL A 32 9.51 -8.80 -2.64
CA VAL A 32 9.03 -8.28 -1.35
C VAL A 32 10.19 -7.60 -0.64
N ALA A 33 10.17 -6.27 -0.62
CA ALA A 33 11.24 -5.46 -0.06
C ALA A 33 10.76 -4.64 1.15
N LEU A 34 11.59 -4.55 2.16
CA LEU A 34 11.33 -3.74 3.34
C LEU A 34 12.62 -3.06 3.79
N ARG A 35 12.53 -1.75 3.99
CA ARG A 35 13.60 -0.95 4.58
C ARG A 35 13.03 -0.08 5.71
N GLN A 36 13.64 -0.16 6.88
CA GLN A 36 13.28 0.67 8.03
C GLN A 36 14.52 1.38 8.58
N SER A 37 14.33 2.63 8.98
CA SER A 37 15.32 3.43 9.69
C SER A 37 14.68 4.23 10.82
N GLY A 38 15.31 4.28 11.99
CA GLY A 38 14.81 4.98 13.17
C GLY A 38 14.33 4.02 14.27
N LYS A 39 13.32 4.43 15.06
CA LYS A 39 12.87 3.69 16.24
C LYS A 39 11.44 3.18 16.13
N ASP A 40 11.15 2.00 16.67
CA ASP A 40 9.79 1.48 16.90
C ASP A 40 8.95 1.37 15.60
N ASN A 41 9.57 1.28 14.43
CA ASN A 41 8.83 1.14 13.17
C ASN A 41 8.32 -0.29 13.01
N TYR A 42 7.13 -0.44 12.45
CA TYR A 42 6.46 -1.71 12.25
C TYR A 42 6.03 -1.85 10.79
N ALA A 43 6.40 -2.95 10.15
CA ALA A 43 6.01 -3.23 8.78
C ALA A 43 5.78 -4.73 8.56
N ILE A 44 4.67 -5.05 7.90
CA ILE A 44 4.37 -6.39 7.38
C ILE A 44 4.13 -6.27 5.87
N THR A 45 4.86 -7.05 5.08
CA THR A 45 4.72 -7.04 3.61
C THR A 45 4.69 -8.47 3.07
N PHE A 46 3.66 -8.86 2.33
CA PHE A 46 3.60 -10.25 1.82
C PHE A 46 2.79 -10.46 0.54
N ALA A 47 3.17 -11.49 -0.20
CA ALA A 47 2.38 -12.09 -1.27
C ALA A 47 1.99 -13.53 -0.85
N ARG A 48 0.72 -13.93 -1.03
CA ARG A 48 0.33 -15.33 -0.73
C ARG A 48 -0.86 -15.84 -1.51
N ASN A 49 -1.03 -17.16 -1.52
CA ASN A 49 -2.15 -17.88 -2.12
C ASN A 49 -2.22 -17.63 -3.63
N LYS A 50 -1.23 -18.17 -4.36
CA LYS A 50 -1.13 -18.07 -5.82
C LYS A 50 -1.00 -16.64 -6.34
N ALA A 51 -0.34 -15.77 -5.58
CA ALA A 51 -0.19 -14.37 -5.97
C ALA A 51 1.18 -14.19 -6.64
N ASP A 52 1.19 -14.11 -7.96
CA ASP A 52 2.43 -14.20 -8.73
C ASP A 52 2.91 -12.85 -9.29
N LYS A 53 4.22 -12.72 -9.45
CA LYS A 53 4.86 -11.58 -10.16
C LYS A 53 4.52 -10.22 -9.54
N ASN A 54 4.28 -10.18 -8.24
CA ASN A 54 3.96 -8.94 -7.56
C ASN A 54 5.22 -8.22 -7.08
N PHE A 55 5.14 -6.89 -7.00
CA PHE A 55 6.16 -6.06 -6.38
C PHE A 55 5.57 -5.35 -5.17
N LEU A 56 6.09 -5.66 -3.99
CA LEU A 56 5.73 -5.00 -2.75
C LEU A 56 6.97 -4.37 -2.14
N ALA A 57 6.89 -3.08 -1.81
CA ALA A 57 7.95 -2.43 -1.06
C ALA A 57 7.43 -1.49 0.01
N VAL A 58 8.08 -1.53 1.17
CA VAL A 58 7.87 -0.63 2.28
C VAL A 58 9.18 0.06 2.64
N SER A 59 9.17 1.39 2.70
CA SER A 59 10.27 2.19 3.23
C SER A 59 9.78 3.12 4.34
N GLN A 60 10.36 2.99 5.54
CA GLN A 60 10.02 3.82 6.69
C GLN A 60 11.27 4.51 7.25
N SER A 61 11.16 5.81 7.51
CA SER A 61 12.21 6.62 8.13
C SER A 61 11.60 7.48 9.24
N GLY A 62 12.11 7.34 10.46
CA GLY A 62 11.64 8.06 11.64
C GLY A 62 11.10 7.13 12.72
N ASP A 63 10.09 7.58 13.46
CA ASP A 63 9.69 6.89 14.70
C ASP A 63 8.24 6.40 14.68
N SER A 64 8.03 5.16 15.14
CA SER A 64 6.70 4.57 15.33
C SER A 64 5.81 4.54 14.08
N ASN A 65 6.39 4.51 12.87
CA ASN A 65 5.62 4.38 11.64
C ASN A 65 5.11 2.94 11.50
N LYS A 66 3.87 2.77 11.02
CA LYS A 66 3.24 1.46 10.83
C LYS A 66 2.75 1.30 9.41
N SER A 67 3.07 0.16 8.80
CA SER A 67 2.62 -0.14 7.45
C SER A 67 2.26 -1.61 7.29
N THR A 68 1.30 -1.88 6.41
CA THR A 68 0.95 -3.22 5.99
C THR A 68 0.62 -3.20 4.51
N ALA A 69 1.36 -3.95 3.70
CA ALA A 69 1.12 -4.07 2.27
C ALA A 69 0.99 -5.55 1.90
N PHE A 70 -0.12 -5.95 1.29
CA PHE A 70 -0.30 -7.35 0.93
C PHE A 70 -1.10 -7.56 -0.34
N ILE A 71 -0.75 -8.64 -1.05
CA ILE A 71 -1.40 -9.08 -2.28
C ILE A 71 -1.70 -10.57 -2.14
N VAL A 72 -2.96 -10.96 -2.35
CA VAL A 72 -3.40 -12.34 -2.06
C VAL A 72 -4.47 -12.87 -3.00
N ARG A 73 -4.61 -14.20 -3.03
CA ARG A 73 -5.70 -14.92 -3.70
C ARG A 73 -5.72 -14.67 -5.21
N LYS A 74 -4.72 -15.22 -5.90
CA LYS A 74 -4.62 -15.17 -7.37
C LYS A 74 -4.56 -13.75 -7.94
N SER A 75 -3.96 -12.84 -7.19
CA SER A 75 -3.81 -11.44 -7.59
C SER A 75 -2.39 -11.24 -8.10
N ASP A 76 -2.26 -11.08 -9.42
CA ASP A 76 -0.97 -11.14 -10.10
C ASP A 76 -0.53 -9.77 -10.64
N LYS A 77 0.79 -9.60 -10.76
CA LYS A 77 1.42 -8.42 -11.41
C LYS A 77 1.02 -7.08 -10.78
N ASN A 78 0.73 -7.07 -9.49
CA ASN A 78 0.36 -5.86 -8.78
C ASN A 78 1.60 -5.17 -8.18
N LEU A 79 1.48 -3.85 -8.02
CA LEU A 79 2.44 -2.98 -7.37
C LEU A 79 1.83 -2.43 -6.08
N ALA A 80 2.50 -2.63 -4.94
CA ALA A 80 2.12 -2.06 -3.66
C ALA A 80 3.31 -1.37 -3.00
N LEU A 81 3.30 -0.03 -2.96
CA LEU A 81 4.40 0.78 -2.44
C LEU A 81 3.97 1.66 -1.26
N VAL A 82 4.75 1.61 -0.20
CA VAL A 82 4.61 2.51 0.95
C VAL A 82 5.92 3.25 1.18
N GLN A 83 5.84 4.57 1.28
CA GLN A 83 6.91 5.41 1.80
C GLN A 83 6.38 6.26 2.96
N GLN A 84 7.04 6.16 4.11
CA GLN A 84 6.69 6.93 5.30
C GLN A 84 7.93 7.63 5.85
N VAL A 85 7.87 8.95 5.97
CA VAL A 85 8.90 9.78 6.59
C VAL A 85 8.26 10.59 7.72
N GLY A 86 8.85 10.53 8.91
CA GLY A 86 8.38 11.26 10.09
C GLY A 86 7.88 10.32 11.19
N THR A 87 6.80 10.69 11.88
CA THR A 87 6.39 10.01 13.11
C THR A 87 4.95 9.51 13.10
N LYS A 88 4.74 8.29 13.59
CA LYS A 88 3.39 7.71 13.80
C LYS A 88 2.50 7.68 12.56
N ASN A 89 3.08 7.66 11.35
CA ASN A 89 2.31 7.51 10.12
C ASN A 89 1.82 6.06 9.98
N LYS A 90 0.64 5.88 9.38
CA LYS A 90 -0.03 4.60 9.24
C LYS A 90 -0.49 4.38 7.80
N SER A 91 -0.18 3.24 7.22
CA SER A 91 -0.61 2.90 5.86
C SER A 91 -1.08 1.46 5.76
N ARG A 92 -2.07 1.21 4.90
CA ARG A 92 -2.52 -0.13 4.55
C ARG A 92 -2.82 -0.23 3.06
N LEU A 93 -2.11 -1.11 2.37
CA LEU A 93 -2.35 -1.43 0.97
C LEU A 93 -2.84 -2.88 0.87
N ARG A 94 -3.89 -3.10 0.08
CA ARG A 94 -4.48 -4.43 -0.11
C ARG A 94 -4.89 -4.61 -1.55
N VAL A 95 -4.40 -5.68 -2.17
CA VAL A 95 -4.96 -6.24 -3.40
C VAL A 95 -5.42 -7.67 -3.14
N ARG A 96 -6.65 -8.02 -3.53
CA ARG A 96 -7.18 -9.37 -3.26
C ARG A 96 -8.31 -9.80 -4.20
N GLY A 97 -8.26 -11.07 -4.58
CA GLY A 97 -9.39 -11.80 -5.17
C GLY A 97 -9.40 -11.60 -6.68
N ASN A 98 -8.46 -12.25 -7.35
CA ASN A 98 -8.20 -12.16 -8.80
C ASN A 98 -8.14 -10.73 -9.35
N SER A 99 -7.68 -9.79 -8.51
CA SER A 99 -7.45 -8.39 -8.89
C SER A 99 -6.01 -8.25 -9.38
N ASP A 100 -5.83 -8.08 -10.68
CA ASP A 100 -4.54 -8.10 -11.37
C ASP A 100 -4.10 -6.71 -11.86
N LYS A 101 -2.78 -6.53 -11.98
CA LYS A 101 -2.14 -5.34 -12.59
C LYS A 101 -2.54 -4.01 -11.94
N ASN A 102 -2.85 -4.03 -10.65
CA ASN A 102 -3.19 -2.84 -9.89
C ASN A 102 -1.94 -2.18 -9.31
N SER A 103 -1.97 -0.86 -9.19
CA SER A 103 -0.92 -0.04 -8.58
C SER A 103 -1.48 0.72 -7.38
N LEU A 104 -0.99 0.42 -6.19
CA LEU A 104 -1.36 1.10 -4.96
C LEU A 104 -0.10 1.74 -4.38
N ILE A 105 -0.14 3.06 -4.19
CA ILE A 105 1.01 3.82 -3.70
C ILE A 105 0.55 4.77 -2.59
N VAL A 106 1.27 4.75 -1.47
CA VAL A 106 1.10 5.70 -0.37
C VAL A 106 2.44 6.37 -0.07
N SER A 107 2.46 7.70 -0.09
CA SER A 107 3.57 8.52 0.39
C SER A 107 3.10 9.44 1.51
N GLN A 108 3.69 9.31 2.69
CA GLN A 108 3.36 10.09 3.87
C GLN A 108 4.62 10.79 4.40
N ASN A 109 4.59 12.11 4.43
CA ASN A 109 5.64 12.94 5.03
C ASN A 109 5.04 13.80 6.15
N GLY A 110 5.49 13.59 7.38
CA GLY A 110 5.06 14.32 8.55
C GLY A 110 4.57 13.40 9.67
N GLN A 111 3.46 13.74 10.32
CA GLN A 111 3.08 13.09 11.57
C GLN A 111 1.62 12.65 11.63
N LYS A 112 1.40 11.44 12.16
CA LYS A 112 0.05 10.88 12.42
C LYS A 112 -0.85 10.82 11.17
N ASN A 113 -0.28 10.74 9.97
CA ASN A 113 -1.06 10.58 8.75
C ASN A 113 -1.53 9.12 8.61
N LYS A 114 -2.73 8.90 8.06
CA LYS A 114 -3.32 7.59 7.85
C LYS A 114 -3.87 7.45 6.44
N ALA A 115 -3.48 6.38 5.74
CA ALA A 115 -3.94 6.07 4.40
C ALA A 115 -4.31 4.59 4.24
N ILE A 116 -5.42 4.33 3.56
CA ILE A 116 -5.87 2.97 3.24
C ILE A 116 -6.22 2.93 1.76
N ASN A 117 -5.50 2.13 0.98
CA ASN A 117 -5.76 1.90 -0.44
C ASN A 117 -6.11 0.42 -0.65
N LYS A 118 -7.24 0.15 -1.32
CA LYS A 118 -7.73 -1.21 -1.54
C LYS A 118 -8.22 -1.37 -2.99
N VAL A 119 -7.81 -2.47 -3.62
CA VAL A 119 -8.43 -2.96 -4.85
C VAL A 119 -8.82 -4.42 -4.63
N VAL A 120 -10.09 -4.76 -4.83
CA VAL A 120 -10.62 -6.10 -4.52
C VAL A 120 -11.67 -6.56 -5.53
N GLU A 121 -12.10 -7.81 -5.41
CA GLU A 121 -13.28 -8.35 -6.11
C GLU A 121 -13.16 -8.27 -7.62
N ASP A 122 -12.13 -8.96 -8.15
CA ASP A 122 -11.87 -9.09 -9.59
C ASP A 122 -11.69 -7.74 -10.32
N SER A 123 -11.27 -6.70 -9.60
CA SER A 123 -11.00 -5.36 -10.13
C SER A 123 -9.56 -5.24 -10.65
N ASN A 124 -9.38 -4.94 -11.94
CA ASN A 124 -8.10 -5.01 -12.63
C ASN A 124 -7.61 -3.67 -13.18
N LYS A 125 -6.29 -3.55 -13.33
CA LYS A 125 -5.62 -2.39 -13.96
C LYS A 125 -5.97 -1.05 -13.31
N ASN A 126 -6.25 -1.05 -12.01
CA ASN A 126 -6.56 0.17 -11.27
C ASN A 126 -5.31 0.83 -10.69
N SER A 127 -5.38 2.14 -10.49
CA SER A 127 -4.33 2.93 -9.87
C SER A 127 -4.90 3.72 -8.69
N ILE A 128 -4.28 3.61 -7.51
CA ILE A 128 -4.60 4.43 -6.35
C ILE A 128 -3.30 5.06 -5.83
N PHE A 129 -3.21 6.38 -5.93
CA PHE A 129 -2.11 7.18 -5.40
C PHE A 129 -2.58 8.07 -4.26
N THR A 130 -1.91 7.98 -3.12
CA THR A 130 -2.16 8.83 -1.95
C THR A 130 -0.89 9.53 -1.51
N MET A 131 -0.94 10.87 -1.44
CA MET A 131 0.12 11.72 -0.90
C MET A 131 -0.41 12.54 0.28
N GLN A 132 0.26 12.45 1.42
CA GLN A 132 -0.09 13.20 2.63
C GLN A 132 1.16 13.92 3.15
N GLN A 133 1.15 15.25 3.09
CA GLN A 133 2.24 16.10 3.56
C GLN A 133 1.74 17.03 4.66
N GLY A 134 2.23 16.80 5.89
CA GLY A 134 1.78 17.52 7.07
C GLY A 134 1.29 16.56 8.15
N SER A 135 0.16 16.86 8.78
CA SER A 135 -0.25 16.13 9.98
C SER A 135 -1.73 15.78 10.04
N GLN A 136 -2.01 14.64 10.68
CA GLN A 136 -3.36 14.19 11.01
C GLN A 136 -4.27 14.01 9.78
N HIS A 137 -3.69 13.70 8.62
CA HIS A 137 -4.47 13.39 7.43
C HIS A 137 -5.09 12.00 7.50
N TRP A 138 -6.28 11.84 6.93
CA TRP A 138 -6.94 10.55 6.74
C TRP A 138 -7.42 10.38 5.31
N SER A 139 -7.16 9.22 4.73
CA SER A 139 -7.68 8.82 3.42
C SER A 139 -8.06 7.35 3.39
N ASN A 140 -9.20 7.06 2.77
CA ASN A 140 -9.64 5.71 2.45
C ASN A 140 -10.09 5.66 0.99
N ASN A 141 -9.36 4.92 0.16
CA ASN A 141 -9.63 4.73 -1.25
C ASN A 141 -9.93 3.26 -1.51
N LEU A 142 -11.07 2.98 -2.15
CA LEU A 142 -11.56 1.65 -2.46
C LEU A 142 -11.96 1.55 -3.93
N ILE A 143 -11.51 0.49 -4.59
CA ILE A 143 -12.02 0.05 -5.89
C ILE A 143 -12.45 -1.41 -5.75
N ASP A 144 -13.70 -1.72 -6.05
CA ASP A 144 -14.30 -3.04 -5.85
C ASP A 144 -15.35 -3.41 -6.92
N ALA A 145 -15.96 -4.59 -6.78
CA ALA A 145 -17.03 -5.08 -7.65
C ALA A 145 -16.71 -4.99 -9.15
N GLN A 146 -15.66 -5.70 -9.61
CA GLN A 146 -15.29 -5.82 -11.03
C GLN A 146 -15.04 -4.46 -11.72
N SER A 147 -14.46 -3.52 -10.98
CA SER A 147 -14.17 -2.17 -11.45
C SER A 147 -12.77 -2.11 -12.08
N ASP A 148 -12.70 -1.93 -13.39
CA ASP A 148 -11.48 -1.98 -14.17
C ASP A 148 -11.01 -0.60 -14.66
N MET A 149 -9.69 -0.42 -14.72
CA MET A 149 -9.04 0.76 -15.32
C MET A 149 -9.42 2.09 -14.65
N ASN A 150 -9.70 2.07 -13.36
CA ASN A 150 -10.00 3.28 -12.60
C ASN A 150 -8.76 3.87 -11.95
N ALA A 151 -8.77 5.18 -11.76
CA ALA A 151 -7.72 5.93 -11.10
C ALA A 151 -8.28 6.77 -9.94
N ILE A 152 -7.70 6.64 -8.75
CA ILE A 152 -7.96 7.52 -7.61
C ILE A 152 -6.66 8.21 -7.21
N THR A 153 -6.66 9.54 -7.18
CA THR A 153 -5.58 10.36 -6.66
C THR A 153 -6.06 11.16 -5.46
N THR A 154 -5.43 10.99 -4.30
CA THR A 154 -5.69 11.81 -3.10
C THR A 154 -4.41 12.54 -2.70
N GLN A 155 -4.47 13.86 -2.64
CA GLN A 155 -3.38 14.73 -2.19
C GLN A 155 -3.85 15.62 -1.05
N GLN A 156 -3.19 15.55 0.09
CA GLN A 156 -3.55 16.29 1.30
C GLN A 156 -2.32 17.04 1.84
N TYR A 157 -2.46 18.36 1.98
CA TYR A 157 -1.39 19.27 2.42
C TYR A 157 -1.83 20.09 3.65
N GLY A 158 -1.07 20.05 4.73
CA GLY A 158 -1.30 20.87 5.93
C GLY A 158 -1.76 20.06 7.13
N MET A 159 -2.93 20.35 7.70
CA MET A 159 -3.42 19.65 8.89
C MET A 159 -4.88 19.17 8.72
N GLY A 160 -5.20 18.01 9.30
CA GLY A 160 -6.59 17.60 9.56
C GLY A 160 -7.45 17.16 8.37
N HIS A 161 -6.91 17.10 7.15
CA HIS A 161 -7.71 16.68 5.97
C HIS A 161 -8.19 15.23 6.01
N SER A 162 -9.38 15.01 5.49
CA SER A 162 -10.06 13.70 5.48
C SER A 162 -10.73 13.45 4.13
N SER A 163 -10.52 12.28 3.53
CA SER A 163 -11.16 11.87 2.28
C SER A 163 -11.59 10.40 2.30
N ASN A 164 -12.72 10.11 1.64
CA ASN A 164 -13.21 8.75 1.41
C ASN A 164 -13.69 8.65 -0.05
N VAL A 165 -13.07 7.78 -0.83
CA VAL A 165 -13.37 7.60 -2.26
C VAL A 165 -13.62 6.13 -2.52
N THR A 166 -14.74 5.83 -3.17
CA THR A 166 -15.09 4.48 -3.61
C THR A 166 -15.48 4.50 -5.08
N ILE A 167 -14.96 3.56 -5.86
CA ILE A 167 -15.42 3.24 -7.20
C ILE A 167 -15.87 1.78 -7.19
N SER A 168 -17.12 1.53 -7.58
CA SER A 168 -17.76 0.22 -7.49
C SER A 168 -18.59 -0.03 -8.73
N SER A 169 -18.53 -1.24 -9.29
CA SER A 169 -19.23 -1.64 -10.52
C SER A 169 -19.03 -0.66 -11.68
N ALA A 170 -17.84 -0.07 -11.80
CA ALA A 170 -17.59 1.00 -12.76
C ALA A 170 -16.17 0.94 -13.34
N ASN A 171 -16.04 1.33 -14.62
CA ASN A 171 -14.77 1.24 -15.36
C ASN A 171 -14.32 2.60 -15.87
N MET A 172 -13.01 2.77 -16.05
CA MET A 172 -12.40 3.95 -16.70
C MET A 172 -12.72 5.29 -16.01
N ASN A 173 -12.99 5.28 -14.71
CA ASN A 173 -13.22 6.50 -13.95
C ASN A 173 -11.92 7.08 -13.41
N THR A 174 -11.85 8.40 -13.34
CA THR A 174 -10.75 9.11 -12.67
C THR A 174 -11.33 10.02 -11.60
N VAL A 175 -10.86 9.86 -10.36
CA VAL A 175 -11.22 10.72 -9.22
C VAL A 175 -9.95 11.38 -8.70
N SER A 176 -9.99 12.70 -8.54
CA SER A 176 -8.93 13.48 -7.92
C SER A 176 -9.46 14.25 -6.72
N VAL A 177 -8.80 14.08 -5.58
CA VAL A 177 -9.07 14.81 -4.33
C VAL A 177 -7.83 15.60 -3.98
N MET A 178 -7.96 16.92 -3.92
CA MET A 178 -6.90 17.82 -3.44
C MET A 178 -7.44 18.66 -2.29
N GLN A 179 -6.82 18.52 -1.12
CA GLN A 179 -7.14 19.30 0.07
C GLN A 179 -5.87 20.00 0.56
N SER A 180 -5.96 21.31 0.75
CA SER A 180 -4.87 22.15 1.23
C SER A 180 -5.41 23.16 2.23
N GLY A 181 -4.69 23.41 3.32
CA GLY A 181 -5.12 24.34 4.36
C GLY A 181 -4.63 23.94 5.74
N MET A 182 -4.89 24.83 6.71
CA MET A 182 -4.65 24.57 8.13
C MET A 182 -5.80 23.79 8.74
#